data_AF-A0A8H7R1U6-F1
#
_entry.id   AF-A0A8H7R1U6-F1
#
_cell.length_a   1.000
_cell.length_b   1.000
_cell.length_c   1.000
_cell.angle_alpha   90.00
_cell.angle_beta   90.00
_cell.angle_gamma   90.00
#
_symmetry.space_group_name_H-M   'P 1'
#
loop_
_entity.id
_entity.type
_entity.pdbx_description
1 polymer ?
#
loop_
_entity_poly.entity_id
_entity_poly.type
_entity_poly.pdbx_seq_one_letter_code
_entity_poly.pdbx_strand_id
1 'polypeptide(L)'
;MPPINPNNNAIYDGGAALDTTFTINESDSDSLFSTGSHHFGQDDDDEEEANQTLLTQHANRSSTSVFSFETIPMIPLSQTQARGPELQKKVSFWNGLGLVVGMMIGSGLFSSPGPVLESSGAYGTALVVWLLSGLLALSGALCYAELGTMLPMNGGEAVYLGRAFGSLVSFIFEFVTIVVQKPGSLAIICIVFGDYVSRIAYHTYFFNVPHNSDASVELADSVIPKFLPKLLAVICLFILTLINALSVRAGIRVQDVLTVVKVLTAIVISVVGVVVLSNKGLVVGDSFQGEPFAGFSSISFGQFAVAFYSGLWAYDGWNNLNYVSGEMNDPHRDLPRVIIFGIPLVILCYMLSNVAYLAALRPEVVMHTNTISMDFGKKIFGPVGGIIFAVCVALSCFGSANASVFTGARIIYVSAKQGHIPSFFGKLDQSRQTPILALILQASLTTIMIMIGSFRMLVNFYSLCAWIFYFLAVLALIIFRYTEPDLKRPYRVWLSTPILFCMVALFLCTTPFIEAPVESLIALSFVLIAIPFWFGYVKYRDALSKAWDHVTSRFRKRQGYQGMEMTETD
;
A
#
# COMPACT_ATOMS: atom_id res chain seq x y z
N MET A 1 40.25 -24.31 45.60
CA MET A 1 41.72 -24.31 45.87
C MET A 1 42.41 -24.94 44.67
N PRO A 2 43.47 -24.30 44.14
CA PRO A 2 44.05 -24.57 42.81
C PRO A 2 45.10 -25.71 42.87
N PRO A 3 45.76 -26.06 41.74
CA PRO A 3 47.00 -25.37 41.30
C PRO A 3 46.98 -25.08 39.78
N ILE A 4 47.57 -24.01 39.20
CA ILE A 4 48.92 -23.41 39.22
C ILE A 4 50.03 -24.32 38.66
N ASN A 5 50.32 -24.13 37.35
CA ASN A 5 51.63 -23.97 36.68
C ASN A 5 52.63 -25.17 36.71
N PRO A 6 53.82 -25.16 36.06
CA PRO A 6 54.42 -24.31 35.00
C PRO A 6 55.29 -25.06 33.94
N ASN A 7 55.95 -24.27 33.05
CA ASN A 7 57.24 -24.55 32.36
C ASN A 7 57.19 -25.46 31.10
N ASN A 8 57.97 -25.27 30.03
CA ASN A 8 59.09 -24.36 29.72
C ASN A 8 59.48 -24.51 28.22
N ASN A 9 60.10 -23.45 27.66
CA ASN A 9 61.23 -23.43 26.70
C ASN A 9 61.00 -24.03 25.27
N ALA A 10 61.60 -23.57 24.17
CA ALA A 10 62.83 -22.81 23.91
C ALA A 10 62.72 -22.10 22.51
N ILE A 11 63.16 -20.85 22.30
CA ILE A 11 64.50 -20.31 21.88
C ILE A 11 64.83 -20.46 20.37
N TYR A 12 65.35 -19.35 19.79
CA TYR A 12 66.14 -19.12 18.55
C TYR A 12 65.33 -18.70 17.30
N ASP A 13 65.70 -17.68 16.51
CA ASP A 13 66.81 -16.69 16.51
C ASP A 13 66.50 -15.60 15.45
N GLY A 14 67.17 -14.45 15.52
CA GLY A 14 67.56 -13.70 14.31
C GLY A 14 66.99 -12.30 14.06
N GLY A 15 67.72 -11.28 14.55
CA GLY A 15 68.24 -10.22 13.67
C GLY A 15 67.53 -8.86 13.62
N ALA A 16 68.08 -7.90 14.37
CA ALA A 16 68.45 -6.51 14.00
C ALA A 16 67.50 -5.65 13.15
N ALA A 17 67.39 -4.33 13.28
CA ALA A 17 67.81 -3.28 14.21
C ALA A 17 67.34 -1.99 13.51
N LEU A 18 66.74 -1.05 14.23
CA LEU A 18 67.00 0.39 14.08
C LEU A 18 66.17 1.17 15.12
N ASP A 19 66.88 1.54 16.17
CA ASP A 19 66.55 2.62 17.10
C ASP A 19 66.42 3.95 16.36
N THR A 20 65.48 4.78 16.81
CA THR A 20 65.83 6.16 17.22
C THR A 20 64.81 6.67 18.23
N THR A 21 65.26 6.66 19.48
CA THR A 21 64.68 7.32 20.65
C THR A 21 64.78 8.84 20.50
N PHE A 22 63.79 9.59 20.99
CA PHE A 22 64.08 10.81 21.74
C PHE A 22 63.02 11.05 22.84
N THR A 23 63.53 11.54 23.95
CA THR A 23 63.09 11.41 25.34
C THR A 23 62.15 12.52 25.84
N ILE A 24 61.20 12.12 26.68
CA ILE A 24 60.77 12.63 28.00
C ILE A 24 60.89 14.14 28.28
N ASN A 25 59.77 14.74 28.72
CA ASN A 25 59.79 15.61 29.89
C ASN A 25 58.44 15.54 30.65
N GLU A 26 58.47 14.92 31.82
CA GLU A 26 57.48 15.10 32.89
C GLU A 26 57.83 16.35 33.70
N SER A 27 56.81 17.09 34.14
CA SER A 27 56.80 17.77 35.44
C SER A 27 55.38 18.21 35.78
N ASP A 28 54.80 17.57 36.80
CA ASP A 28 54.20 18.16 38.02
C ASP A 28 53.31 19.41 37.86
N SER A 29 52.12 19.54 38.45
CA SER A 29 51.58 18.95 39.69
C SER A 29 50.14 19.42 39.93
N ASP A 30 49.38 18.56 40.61
CA ASP A 30 48.41 18.84 41.68
C ASP A 30 46.96 19.31 41.42
N SER A 31 46.06 18.35 41.70
CA SER A 31 44.91 18.40 42.62
C SER A 31 43.64 19.16 42.15
N LEU A 32 42.42 18.62 42.23
CA LEU A 32 41.78 17.79 43.27
C LEU A 32 40.71 16.82 42.70
N PHE A 33 40.56 15.70 43.41
CA PHE A 33 39.45 14.73 43.45
C PHE A 33 38.04 15.39 43.44
N SER A 34 36.97 14.81 42.90
CA SER A 34 36.33 13.57 43.36
C SER A 34 35.14 13.15 42.46
N THR A 35 35.11 11.87 42.08
CA THR A 35 33.95 10.94 41.92
C THR A 35 32.59 11.45 41.40
N GLY A 36 32.06 10.83 40.33
CA GLY A 36 30.61 10.77 40.12
C GLY A 36 30.14 10.32 38.72
N SER A 37 29.80 9.03 38.60
CA SER A 37 28.71 8.45 37.80
C SER A 37 28.41 8.92 36.36
N HIS A 38 28.48 7.95 35.45
CA HIS A 38 27.86 7.89 34.11
C HIS A 38 26.58 8.75 33.91
N HIS A 39 26.64 9.64 32.93
CA HIS A 39 25.49 10.14 32.17
C HIS A 39 25.78 9.92 30.69
N PHE A 40 25.21 8.85 30.13
CA PHE A 40 25.01 8.67 28.69
C PHE A 40 23.59 9.17 28.42
N GLY A 41 23.43 10.22 27.62
CA GLY A 41 22.11 10.70 27.20
C GLY A 41 21.96 12.20 26.96
N GLN A 42 23.04 12.98 26.96
CA GLN A 42 22.94 14.44 26.80
C GLN A 42 23.52 14.97 25.48
N ASP A 43 24.36 14.18 24.80
CA ASP A 43 24.95 14.58 23.50
C ASP A 43 23.97 14.43 22.32
N ASP A 44 22.96 13.56 22.41
CA ASP A 44 21.95 13.36 21.34
C ASP A 44 20.88 14.46 21.33
N ASP A 45 20.53 15.02 22.51
CA ASP A 45 19.50 16.05 22.67
C ASP A 45 20.00 17.43 22.18
N ASP A 46 21.28 17.75 22.43
CA ASP A 46 21.92 18.97 21.95
C ASP A 46 22.12 18.95 20.40
N GLU A 47 22.30 17.76 19.80
CA GLU A 47 22.33 17.59 18.34
C GLU A 47 20.95 17.71 17.68
N GLU A 48 19.88 17.30 18.36
CA GLU A 48 18.51 17.44 17.87
C GLU A 48 18.06 18.91 17.89
N GLU A 49 18.45 19.66 18.93
CA GLU A 49 18.20 21.11 19.04
C GLU A 49 19.05 21.93 18.04
N ALA A 50 20.30 21.53 17.78
CA ALA A 50 21.14 22.15 16.76
C ALA A 50 20.60 21.93 15.34
N ASN A 51 20.09 20.73 15.03
CA ASN A 51 19.41 20.44 13.76
C ASN A 51 18.09 21.22 13.62
N GLN A 52 17.33 21.41 14.70
CA GLN A 52 16.12 22.24 14.71
C GLN A 52 16.42 23.73 14.46
N THR A 53 17.53 24.23 14.99
CA THR A 53 17.94 25.63 14.80
C THR A 53 18.38 25.90 13.35
N LEU A 54 19.07 24.94 12.73
CA LEU A 54 19.46 24.98 11.31
C LEU A 54 18.26 24.89 10.35
N LEU A 55 17.26 24.06 10.67
CA LEU A 55 15.99 23.96 9.93
C LEU A 55 15.22 25.30 9.88
N THR A 56 15.36 26.12 10.92
CA THR A 56 14.67 27.41 11.03
C THR A 56 15.42 28.52 10.29
N GLN A 57 16.75 28.48 10.25
CA GLN A 57 17.56 29.47 9.53
C GLN A 57 17.58 29.27 8.00
N HIS A 58 17.52 28.04 7.51
CA HIS A 58 17.52 27.76 6.07
C HIS A 58 16.20 28.10 5.35
N ALA A 59 15.07 28.16 6.08
CA ALA A 59 13.81 28.63 5.52
C ALA A 59 13.81 30.13 5.14
N ASN A 60 14.76 30.92 5.68
CA ASN A 60 14.77 32.38 5.56
C ASN A 60 15.85 32.96 4.62
N ARG A 61 16.67 32.15 3.94
CA ARG A 61 17.69 32.65 3.01
C ARG A 61 17.43 32.29 1.54
N SER A 62 16.72 33.21 0.89
CA SER A 62 16.77 33.60 -0.53
C SER A 62 16.87 32.52 -1.63
N SER A 63 15.81 32.42 -2.44
CA SER A 63 15.97 32.32 -3.89
C SER A 63 14.93 33.22 -4.56
N THR A 64 15.37 34.34 -5.12
CA THR A 64 14.57 35.23 -5.98
C THR A 64 14.27 34.49 -7.28
N SER A 65 13.11 33.86 -7.34
CA SER A 65 12.54 33.21 -8.53
C SER A 65 11.17 33.82 -8.83
N VAL A 66 10.93 34.08 -10.11
CA VAL A 66 9.71 34.69 -10.68
C VAL A 66 8.42 33.88 -10.41
N PHE A 67 8.53 32.74 -9.73
CA PHE A 67 7.42 31.94 -9.19
C PHE A 67 7.35 32.03 -7.66
N SER A 68 7.24 33.25 -7.12
CA SER A 68 6.94 33.43 -5.70
C SER A 68 5.45 33.13 -5.46
N PHE A 69 5.12 31.83 -5.34
CA PHE A 69 3.90 31.41 -4.67
C PHE A 69 4.02 31.88 -3.23
N GLU A 70 3.17 32.82 -2.84
CA GLU A 70 2.97 33.18 -1.44
C GLU A 70 2.75 31.89 -0.65
N THR A 71 3.77 31.46 0.10
CA THR A 71 3.71 30.33 1.01
C THR A 71 2.70 30.67 2.08
N ILE A 72 1.45 30.28 1.84
CA ILE A 72 0.42 30.24 2.86
C ILE A 72 1.00 29.38 3.98
N PRO A 73 0.97 29.84 5.24
CA PRO A 73 1.31 28.99 6.36
C PRO A 73 0.22 27.93 6.48
N MET A 74 0.39 26.84 5.73
CA MET A 74 0.17 25.52 6.31
C MET A 74 1.03 25.47 7.56
N ILE A 75 0.52 24.82 8.60
CA ILE A 75 1.34 24.36 9.71
C ILE A 75 2.63 23.84 9.07
N PRO A 76 3.80 24.50 9.24
CA PRO A 76 5.03 24.01 8.65
C PRO A 76 5.17 22.55 9.08
N LEU A 77 5.80 21.68 8.28
CA LEU A 77 6.01 20.28 8.69
C LEU A 77 6.58 20.19 10.14
N SER A 78 7.31 21.23 10.58
CA SER A 78 7.77 21.44 11.96
C SER A 78 6.71 21.72 13.03
N GLN A 79 5.54 22.25 12.69
CA GLN A 79 4.41 22.40 13.61
C GLN A 79 3.43 21.21 13.55
N THR A 80 3.46 20.38 12.49
CA THR A 80 2.79 19.06 12.50
C THR A 80 3.53 18.11 13.46
N GLN A 81 4.83 18.34 13.65
CA GLN A 81 5.72 17.69 14.62
C GLN A 81 5.28 17.86 16.09
N ALA A 82 4.51 18.89 16.46
CA ALA A 82 4.35 19.30 17.87
C ALA A 82 2.97 19.00 18.53
N ARG A 83 2.03 18.32 17.86
CA ARG A 83 0.67 18.11 18.42
C ARG A 83 0.07 16.71 18.23
N GLY A 84 0.89 15.70 17.99
CA GLY A 84 0.52 14.31 18.28
C GLY A 84 1.11 13.91 19.63
N PRO A 85 0.41 13.15 20.50
CA PRO A 85 1.10 12.45 21.57
C PRO A 85 2.27 11.67 20.97
N GLU A 86 3.46 11.69 21.61
CA GLU A 86 4.61 10.87 21.23
C GLU A 86 4.12 9.55 20.63
N LEU A 87 4.32 9.39 19.33
CA LEU A 87 3.79 8.25 18.60
C LEU A 87 4.43 7.01 19.19
N GLN A 88 3.67 6.27 20.01
CA GLN A 88 4.18 5.09 20.68
C GLN A 88 4.71 4.12 19.62
N LYS A 89 6.02 3.85 19.66
CA LYS A 89 6.68 2.84 18.83
C LYS A 89 6.05 1.47 19.10
N LYS A 90 5.25 0.98 18.14
CA LYS A 90 4.39 -0.20 18.28
C LYS A 90 4.55 -1.20 17.14
N VAL A 91 5.16 -0.78 16.03
CA VAL A 91 5.32 -1.63 14.84
C VAL A 91 6.71 -2.27 14.89
N SER A 92 6.74 -3.56 15.22
CA SER A 92 7.94 -4.40 15.14
C SER A 92 8.23 -4.82 13.69
N PHE A 93 9.43 -5.36 13.44
CA PHE A 93 9.77 -6.03 12.18
C PHE A 93 8.69 -7.04 11.72
N TRP A 94 8.23 -7.92 12.61
CA TRP A 94 7.22 -8.94 12.27
C TRP A 94 5.87 -8.32 11.94
N ASN A 95 5.48 -7.27 12.67
CA ASN A 95 4.26 -6.51 12.38
C ASN A 95 4.37 -5.84 10.99
N GLY A 96 5.52 -5.24 10.67
CA GLY A 96 5.80 -4.65 9.37
C GLY A 96 5.78 -5.68 8.24
N LEU A 97 6.40 -6.85 8.44
CA LEU A 97 6.39 -7.94 7.46
C LEU A 97 4.98 -8.46 7.20
N GLY A 98 4.20 -8.67 8.25
CA GLY A 98 2.78 -9.03 8.13
C GLY A 98 1.95 -7.97 7.42
N LEU A 99 2.25 -6.68 7.64
CA LEU A 99 1.59 -5.56 6.96
C LEU A 99 1.88 -5.58 5.45
N VAL A 100 3.16 -5.65 5.04
CA VAL A 100 3.52 -5.66 3.61
C VAL A 100 2.98 -6.89 2.90
N VAL A 101 3.24 -8.09 3.45
CA VAL A 101 2.78 -9.34 2.82
C VAL A 101 1.25 -9.42 2.83
N GLY A 102 0.62 -9.05 3.94
CA GLY A 102 -0.84 -9.12 4.10
C GLY A 102 -1.62 -8.07 3.31
N MET A 103 -1.01 -6.93 2.97
CA MET A 103 -1.63 -5.93 2.09
C MET A 103 -1.40 -6.24 0.61
N MET A 104 -0.21 -6.70 0.23
CA MET A 104 0.07 -7.08 -1.15
C MET A 104 -0.72 -8.33 -1.56
N ILE A 105 -0.73 -9.37 -0.71
CA ILE A 105 -1.56 -10.56 -0.96
C ILE A 105 -3.02 -10.17 -0.74
N GLY A 106 -3.73 -9.95 -1.85
CA GLY A 106 -5.12 -9.49 -1.84
C GLY A 106 -5.96 -10.18 -2.91
N SER A 107 -6.99 -9.47 -3.38
CA SER A 107 -7.87 -9.96 -4.45
C SER A 107 -7.14 -10.09 -5.80
N GLY A 108 -6.10 -9.27 -6.05
CA GLY A 108 -5.43 -9.20 -7.34
C GLY A 108 -4.74 -10.49 -7.79
N LEU A 109 -4.20 -11.30 -6.86
CA LEU A 109 -3.69 -12.64 -7.20
C LEU A 109 -4.75 -13.54 -7.87
N PHE A 110 -6.02 -13.31 -7.52
CA PHE A 110 -7.14 -14.16 -7.94
C PHE A 110 -7.95 -13.58 -9.10
N SER A 111 -7.78 -12.29 -9.41
CA SER A 111 -8.55 -11.59 -10.45
C SER A 111 -7.70 -11.09 -11.62
N SER A 112 -6.39 -10.89 -11.43
CA SER A 112 -5.48 -10.42 -12.49
C SER A 112 -4.96 -11.50 -13.47
N PRO A 113 -4.87 -12.80 -13.16
CA PRO A 113 -4.30 -13.78 -14.10
C PRO A 113 -4.98 -13.80 -15.47
N GLY A 114 -6.31 -13.72 -15.53
CA GLY A 114 -7.07 -13.72 -16.78
C GLY A 114 -6.76 -12.50 -17.66
N PRO A 115 -6.96 -11.26 -17.16
CA PRO A 115 -6.60 -10.05 -17.90
C PRO A 115 -5.12 -9.98 -18.31
N VAL A 116 -4.19 -10.45 -17.45
CA VAL A 116 -2.77 -10.52 -17.80
C VAL A 116 -2.54 -11.47 -18.96
N LEU A 117 -3.11 -12.68 -18.92
CA LEU A 117 -2.94 -13.68 -19.99
C LEU A 117 -3.58 -13.21 -21.30
N GLU A 118 -4.81 -12.70 -21.25
CA GLU A 118 -5.56 -12.18 -22.39
C GLU A 118 -4.77 -11.06 -23.11
N SER A 119 -4.25 -10.10 -22.34
CA SER A 119 -3.48 -8.97 -22.89
C SER A 119 -2.04 -9.35 -23.26
N SER A 120 -1.50 -10.45 -22.72
CA SER A 120 -0.15 -10.93 -23.04
C SER A 120 -0.12 -11.90 -24.23
N GLY A 121 -1.25 -12.41 -24.69
CA GLY A 121 -1.40 -13.31 -25.85
C GLY A 121 -0.77 -14.71 -25.72
N ALA A 122 0.26 -14.87 -24.88
CA ALA A 122 1.01 -16.10 -24.66
C ALA A 122 1.31 -16.30 -23.17
N TYR A 123 1.37 -17.56 -22.74
CA TYR A 123 1.57 -17.90 -21.33
C TYR A 123 2.98 -17.55 -20.83
N GLY A 124 4.02 -17.69 -21.68
CA GLY A 124 5.39 -17.28 -21.34
C GLY A 124 5.50 -15.77 -21.16
N THR A 125 4.87 -15.00 -22.05
CA THR A 125 4.78 -13.53 -21.93
C THR A 125 4.05 -13.13 -20.65
N ALA A 126 2.93 -13.78 -20.33
CA ALA A 126 2.17 -13.52 -19.11
C ALA A 126 3.03 -13.72 -17.84
N LEU A 127 3.80 -14.81 -17.76
CA LEU A 127 4.73 -15.06 -16.65
C LEU A 127 5.85 -14.01 -16.55
N VAL A 128 6.36 -13.54 -17.70
CA VAL A 128 7.33 -12.44 -17.73
C VAL A 128 6.71 -11.15 -17.22
N VAL A 129 5.47 -10.82 -17.60
CA VAL A 129 4.73 -9.66 -17.08
C VAL A 129 4.59 -9.75 -15.56
N TRP A 130 4.19 -10.89 -15.01
CA TRP A 130 4.10 -11.09 -13.55
C TRP A 130 5.44 -10.88 -12.83
N LEU A 131 6.53 -11.39 -13.40
CA LEU A 131 7.87 -11.21 -12.83
C LEU A 131 8.30 -9.74 -12.88
N LEU A 132 8.15 -9.09 -14.05
CA LEU A 132 8.54 -7.70 -14.24
C LEU A 132 7.68 -6.74 -13.40
N SER A 133 6.37 -6.99 -13.25
CA SER A 133 5.51 -6.24 -12.34
C SER A 133 5.99 -6.36 -10.89
N GLY A 134 6.39 -7.56 -10.47
CA GLY A 134 6.95 -7.81 -9.13
C GLY A 134 8.28 -7.09 -8.90
N LEU A 135 9.20 -7.16 -9.87
CA LEU A 135 10.49 -6.46 -9.82
C LEU A 135 10.31 -4.94 -9.83
N LEU A 136 9.32 -4.42 -10.57
CA LEU A 136 8.97 -3.01 -10.56
C LEU A 136 8.43 -2.57 -9.20
N ALA A 137 7.53 -3.35 -8.59
CA ALA A 137 7.04 -3.13 -7.23
C ALA A 137 8.18 -3.14 -6.20
N LEU A 138 9.11 -4.09 -6.29
CA LEU A 138 10.30 -4.14 -5.45
C LEU A 138 11.17 -2.88 -5.64
N SER A 139 11.42 -2.46 -6.88
CA SER A 139 12.22 -1.26 -7.15
C SER A 139 11.59 0.02 -6.59
N GLY A 140 10.27 0.17 -6.71
CA GLY A 140 9.52 1.28 -6.11
C GLY A 140 9.58 1.26 -4.59
N ALA A 141 9.38 0.08 -3.98
CA ALA A 141 9.47 -0.09 -2.54
C ALA A 141 10.86 0.21 -2.00
N LEU A 142 11.93 -0.19 -2.70
CA LEU A 142 13.30 0.16 -2.29
C LEU A 142 13.54 1.68 -2.35
N CYS A 143 12.96 2.39 -3.32
CA CYS A 143 13.01 3.87 -3.35
C CYS A 143 12.24 4.46 -2.15
N TYR A 144 11.07 3.89 -1.84
CA TYR A 144 10.29 4.27 -0.66
C TYR A 144 10.97 3.93 0.65
N ALA A 145 11.81 2.89 0.72
CA ALA A 145 12.61 2.60 1.89
C ALA A 145 13.62 3.74 2.18
N GLU A 146 14.25 4.30 1.14
CA GLU A 146 15.12 5.47 1.31
C GLU A 146 14.32 6.69 1.77
N LEU A 147 13.17 6.98 1.13
CA LEU A 147 12.30 8.08 1.55
C LEU A 147 11.80 7.93 2.99
N GLY A 148 11.36 6.74 3.38
CA GLY A 148 10.79 6.47 4.71
C GLY A 148 11.83 6.34 5.82
N THR A 149 13.07 5.97 5.50
CA THR A 149 14.18 6.02 6.47
C THR A 149 14.78 7.41 6.61
N MET A 150 14.69 8.25 5.56
CA MET A 150 15.12 9.64 5.56
C MET A 150 14.09 10.57 6.22
N LEU A 151 12.79 10.31 6.00
CA LEU A 151 11.67 11.04 6.57
C LEU A 151 10.70 10.04 7.24
N PRO A 152 11.03 9.52 8.45
CA PRO A 152 10.24 8.52 9.17
C PRO A 152 9.00 9.14 9.83
N MET A 153 8.16 9.77 9.02
CA MET A 153 6.93 10.43 9.44
C MET A 153 5.71 9.67 8.91
N ASN A 154 4.63 9.71 9.70
CA ASN A 154 3.36 9.16 9.26
C ASN A 154 2.74 10.06 8.17
N GLY A 155 2.21 9.45 7.12
CA GLY A 155 1.56 10.16 6.00
C GLY A 155 2.03 9.76 4.61
N GLY A 156 3.09 8.94 4.49
CA GLY A 156 3.52 8.36 3.21
C GLY A 156 3.84 9.44 2.17
N GLU A 157 3.26 9.29 0.98
CA GLU A 157 3.51 10.18 -0.16
C GLU A 157 3.15 11.64 0.11
N ALA A 158 2.12 11.93 0.91
CA ALA A 158 1.73 13.31 1.20
C ALA A 158 2.91 14.11 1.80
N VAL A 159 3.67 13.46 2.69
CA VAL A 159 4.86 14.04 3.32
C VAL A 159 5.96 14.30 2.30
N TYR A 160 6.27 13.30 1.45
CA TYR A 160 7.35 13.39 0.48
C TYR A 160 7.05 14.44 -0.59
N LEU A 161 5.81 14.44 -1.10
CA LEU A 161 5.34 15.40 -2.10
C LEU A 161 5.25 16.81 -1.53
N GLY A 162 4.79 16.96 -0.29
CA GLY A 162 4.74 18.24 0.41
C GLY A 162 6.12 18.87 0.59
N ARG A 163 7.14 18.06 0.94
CA ARG A 163 8.52 18.54 1.11
C ARG A 163 9.20 18.87 -0.23
N ALA A 164 8.97 18.09 -1.28
CA ALA A 164 9.64 18.29 -2.58
C ALA A 164 8.97 19.36 -3.46
N PHE A 165 7.64 19.38 -3.52
CA PHE A 165 6.87 20.20 -4.48
C PHE A 165 5.94 21.21 -3.81
N GLY A 166 5.85 21.22 -2.49
CA GLY A 166 5.01 22.13 -1.73
C GLY A 166 3.59 21.63 -1.47
N SER A 167 2.82 22.48 -0.77
CA SER A 167 1.50 22.14 -0.23
C SER A 167 0.45 21.80 -1.28
N LEU A 168 0.49 22.43 -2.45
CA LEU A 168 -0.46 22.17 -3.54
C LEU A 168 -0.38 20.71 -4.00
N VAL A 169 0.81 20.17 -4.25
CA VAL A 169 0.96 18.79 -4.75
C VAL A 169 0.58 17.77 -3.68
N SER A 170 0.93 18.03 -2.41
CA SER A 170 0.46 17.22 -1.28
C SER A 170 -1.07 17.20 -1.19
N PHE A 171 -1.72 18.36 -1.36
CA PHE A 171 -3.18 18.44 -1.36
C PHE A 171 -3.81 17.69 -2.53
N ILE A 172 -3.27 17.85 -3.75
CA ILE A 172 -3.77 17.14 -4.93
C ILE A 172 -3.68 15.63 -4.69
N PHE A 173 -2.56 15.15 -4.15
CA PHE A 173 -2.41 13.74 -3.77
C PHE A 173 -3.48 13.29 -2.77
N GLU A 174 -3.67 14.01 -1.66
CA GLU A 174 -4.67 13.65 -0.65
C GLU A 174 -6.10 13.66 -1.22
N PHE A 175 -6.43 14.68 -2.01
CA PHE A 175 -7.73 14.80 -2.67
C PHE A 175 -8.00 13.61 -3.60
N VAL A 176 -7.04 13.27 -4.47
CA VAL A 176 -7.18 12.13 -5.39
C VAL A 176 -7.19 10.81 -4.62
N THR A 177 -6.43 10.70 -3.54
CA THR A 177 -6.43 9.51 -2.68
C THR A 177 -7.81 9.27 -2.06
N ILE A 178 -8.45 10.33 -1.56
CA ILE A 178 -9.76 10.29 -0.91
C ILE A 178 -10.89 10.03 -1.91
N VAL A 179 -10.86 10.71 -3.06
CA VAL A 179 -11.97 10.68 -4.03
C VAL A 179 -11.88 9.49 -4.99
N VAL A 180 -10.65 9.10 -5.36
CA VAL A 180 -10.40 8.14 -6.43
C VAL A 180 -9.71 6.88 -5.93
N GLN A 181 -8.52 6.99 -5.33
CA GLN A 181 -7.69 5.79 -5.11
C GLN A 181 -8.27 4.85 -4.05
N LYS A 182 -8.64 5.36 -2.86
CA LYS A 182 -9.21 4.52 -1.79
C LYS A 182 -10.60 3.98 -2.15
N PRO A 183 -11.54 4.78 -2.70
CA PRO A 183 -12.82 4.23 -3.16
C PRO A 183 -12.68 3.27 -4.36
N GLY A 184 -11.80 3.57 -5.31
CA GLY A 184 -11.56 2.76 -6.50
C GLY A 184 -10.98 1.39 -6.16
N SER A 185 -9.91 1.35 -5.36
CA SER A 185 -9.32 0.09 -4.87
C SER A 185 -10.32 -0.75 -4.07
N LEU A 186 -11.08 -0.11 -3.16
CA LEU A 186 -12.11 -0.79 -2.39
C LEU A 186 -13.23 -1.35 -3.27
N ALA A 187 -13.67 -0.60 -4.29
CA ALA A 187 -14.68 -1.06 -5.25
C ALA A 187 -14.22 -2.29 -6.02
N ILE A 188 -12.97 -2.29 -6.51
CA ILE A 188 -12.38 -3.45 -7.21
C ILE A 188 -12.40 -4.69 -6.30
N ILE A 189 -11.94 -4.56 -5.05
CA ILE A 189 -11.92 -5.69 -4.10
C ILE A 189 -13.33 -6.23 -3.82
N CYS A 190 -14.30 -5.34 -3.61
CA CYS A 190 -15.69 -5.72 -3.37
C CYS A 190 -16.34 -6.41 -4.58
N ILE A 191 -16.02 -5.98 -5.81
CA ILE A 191 -16.51 -6.63 -7.04
C ILE A 191 -15.98 -8.07 -7.13
N VAL A 192 -14.67 -8.28 -6.89
CA VAL A 192 -14.08 -9.63 -6.89
C VAL A 192 -14.74 -10.50 -5.81
N PHE A 193 -14.99 -9.96 -4.61
CA PHE A 193 -15.76 -10.66 -3.59
C PHE A 193 -17.15 -11.08 -4.12
N GLY A 194 -17.87 -10.16 -4.76
CA GLY A 194 -19.18 -10.40 -5.35
C GLY A 194 -19.18 -11.50 -6.40
N ASP A 195 -18.17 -11.55 -7.26
CA ASP A 195 -18.02 -12.59 -8.29
C ASP A 195 -17.82 -13.97 -7.66
N TYR A 196 -16.93 -14.09 -6.67
CA TYR A 196 -16.69 -15.35 -5.97
C TYR A 196 -17.93 -15.83 -5.19
N VAL A 197 -18.61 -14.95 -4.45
CA VAL A 197 -19.83 -15.32 -3.70
C VAL A 197 -20.97 -15.68 -4.64
N SER A 198 -21.14 -14.96 -5.75
CA SER A 198 -22.16 -15.30 -6.76
C SER A 198 -21.96 -16.70 -7.30
N ARG A 199 -20.71 -17.07 -7.60
CA ARG A 199 -20.38 -18.40 -8.13
C ARG A 199 -20.48 -19.52 -7.10
N ILE A 200 -20.19 -19.26 -5.83
CA ILE A 200 -20.47 -20.21 -4.74
C ILE A 200 -21.97 -20.49 -4.64
N ALA A 201 -22.80 -19.44 -4.62
CA ALA A 201 -24.25 -19.59 -4.57
C ALA A 201 -24.74 -20.41 -5.76
N TYR A 202 -24.32 -20.06 -6.98
CA TYR A 202 -24.71 -20.77 -8.20
C TYR A 202 -24.31 -22.26 -8.19
N HIS A 203 -23.06 -22.56 -7.83
CA HIS A 203 -22.57 -23.93 -7.77
C HIS A 203 -23.27 -24.78 -6.70
N THR A 204 -23.80 -24.14 -5.65
CA THR A 204 -24.63 -24.80 -4.63
C THR A 204 -26.03 -25.12 -5.17
N TYR A 205 -26.61 -24.27 -6.01
CA TYR A 205 -27.95 -24.48 -6.61
C TYR A 205 -27.97 -25.50 -7.76
N PHE A 206 -26.90 -25.61 -8.54
CA PHE A 206 -26.81 -26.49 -9.73
C PHE A 206 -25.84 -27.67 -9.57
N PHE A 207 -25.61 -28.10 -8.32
CA PHE A 207 -24.67 -29.17 -7.94
C PHE A 207 -24.85 -30.49 -8.72
N ASN A 208 -26.06 -30.76 -9.23
CA ASN A 208 -26.43 -32.00 -9.93
C ASN A 208 -26.39 -31.92 -11.47
N VAL A 209 -25.97 -30.81 -12.08
CA VAL A 209 -25.83 -30.74 -13.55
C VAL A 209 -24.46 -31.31 -13.96
N PRO A 210 -24.37 -32.31 -14.86
CA PRO A 210 -23.09 -32.83 -15.34
C PRO A 210 -22.34 -31.74 -16.13
N HIS A 211 -21.22 -31.25 -15.60
CA HIS A 211 -20.39 -30.22 -16.22
C HIS A 211 -19.30 -30.86 -17.08
N ASN A 212 -19.71 -31.61 -18.10
CA ASN A 212 -18.80 -32.41 -18.93
C ASN A 212 -18.49 -31.72 -20.27
N SER A 213 -19.08 -30.55 -20.53
CA SER A 213 -18.93 -29.80 -21.77
C SER A 213 -18.82 -28.31 -21.51
N ASP A 214 -18.11 -27.60 -22.39
CA ASP A 214 -17.94 -26.14 -22.39
C ASP A 214 -19.29 -25.39 -22.36
N ALA A 215 -20.37 -26.03 -22.82
CA ALA A 215 -21.75 -25.56 -22.74
C ALA A 215 -22.29 -25.35 -21.31
N SER A 216 -21.72 -26.01 -20.30
CA SER A 216 -22.13 -25.85 -18.89
C SER A 216 -21.62 -24.55 -18.26
N VAL A 217 -20.49 -24.02 -18.74
CA VAL A 217 -19.93 -22.74 -18.30
C VAL A 217 -20.67 -21.57 -18.96
N GLU A 218 -20.98 -21.67 -20.26
CA GLU A 218 -21.85 -20.70 -20.94
C GLU A 218 -23.26 -20.65 -20.33
N LEU A 219 -23.82 -21.81 -19.94
CA LEU A 219 -25.09 -21.85 -19.23
C LEU A 219 -24.99 -21.17 -17.85
N ALA A 220 -23.88 -21.36 -17.13
CA ALA A 220 -23.66 -20.71 -15.83
C ALA A 220 -23.58 -19.18 -15.93
N ASP A 221 -22.81 -18.65 -16.88
CA ASP A 221 -22.70 -17.20 -17.11
C ASP A 221 -23.99 -16.61 -17.72
N SER A 222 -24.81 -17.41 -18.40
CA SER A 222 -26.14 -16.97 -18.88
C SER A 222 -27.21 -16.87 -17.77
N VAL A 223 -27.04 -17.63 -16.68
CA VAL A 223 -28.04 -17.71 -15.60
C VAL A 223 -27.74 -16.76 -14.45
N ILE A 224 -26.46 -16.43 -14.17
CA ILE A 224 -26.12 -15.44 -13.13
C ILE A 224 -26.58 -14.04 -13.58
N PRO A 225 -27.52 -13.39 -12.87
CA PRO A 225 -27.93 -12.05 -13.23
C PRO A 225 -26.74 -11.09 -13.12
N LYS A 226 -26.49 -10.29 -14.18
CA LYS A 226 -25.35 -9.35 -14.23
C LYS A 226 -25.31 -8.35 -13.05
N PHE A 227 -26.44 -8.11 -12.38
CA PHE A 227 -26.51 -7.23 -11.22
C PHE A 227 -26.10 -7.90 -9.91
N LEU A 228 -26.11 -9.24 -9.83
CA LEU A 228 -25.92 -9.98 -8.59
C LEU A 228 -24.52 -9.79 -7.97
N PRO A 229 -23.40 -9.89 -8.73
CA PRO A 229 -22.08 -9.62 -8.18
C PRO A 229 -21.96 -8.19 -7.64
N LYS A 230 -22.52 -7.20 -8.35
CA LYS A 230 -22.53 -5.79 -7.91
C LYS A 230 -23.35 -5.59 -6.63
N LEU A 231 -24.51 -6.25 -6.51
CA LEU A 231 -25.33 -6.21 -5.30
C LEU A 231 -24.58 -6.80 -4.11
N LEU A 232 -23.93 -7.96 -4.27
CA LEU A 232 -23.14 -8.61 -3.22
C LEU A 232 -21.91 -7.78 -2.84
N ALA A 233 -21.27 -7.12 -3.81
CA ALA A 233 -20.17 -6.19 -3.57
C ALA A 233 -20.60 -5.01 -2.69
N VAL A 234 -21.76 -4.42 -2.98
CA VAL A 234 -22.35 -3.33 -2.18
C VAL A 234 -22.71 -3.82 -0.78
N ILE A 235 -23.35 -5.00 -0.64
CA ILE A 235 -23.66 -5.59 0.65
C ILE A 235 -22.39 -5.80 1.49
N CYS A 236 -21.33 -6.34 0.89
CA CYS A 236 -20.02 -6.51 1.53
C CYS A 236 -19.48 -5.19 2.07
N LEU A 237 -19.47 -4.14 1.24
CA LEU A 237 -19.05 -2.80 1.62
C LEU A 237 -19.84 -2.26 2.82
N PHE A 238 -21.17 -2.38 2.81
CA PHE A 238 -22.02 -1.88 3.90
C PHE A 238 -21.80 -2.65 5.20
N ILE A 239 -21.65 -3.98 5.14
CA ILE A 239 -21.34 -4.81 6.31
C ILE A 239 -20.00 -4.36 6.92
N LEU A 240 -18.96 -4.21 6.11
CA LEU A 240 -17.63 -3.78 6.57
C LEU A 240 -17.66 -2.37 7.15
N THR A 241 -18.36 -1.45 6.49
CA THR A 241 -18.54 -0.07 6.97
C THR A 241 -19.26 -0.07 8.31
N LEU A 242 -20.30 -0.91 8.48
CA LEU A 242 -21.03 -1.04 9.74
C LEU A 242 -20.16 -1.60 10.86
N ILE A 243 -19.39 -2.66 10.60
CA ILE A 243 -18.46 -3.25 11.58
C ILE A 243 -17.47 -2.17 12.06
N ASN A 244 -16.86 -1.42 11.14
CA ASN A 244 -15.90 -0.37 11.47
C ASN A 244 -16.56 0.87 12.12
N ALA A 245 -17.83 1.14 11.84
CA ALA A 245 -18.61 2.20 12.50
C ALA A 245 -19.11 1.81 13.90
N LEU A 246 -19.22 0.50 14.20
CA LEU A 246 -19.63 -0.01 15.51
C LEU A 246 -18.42 -0.15 16.46
N SER A 247 -17.30 -0.69 15.97
CA SER A 247 -16.12 -0.90 16.80
C SER A 247 -14.83 -1.01 15.98
N VAL A 248 -13.90 -0.08 16.23
CA VAL A 248 -12.53 -0.15 15.68
C VAL A 248 -11.83 -1.45 16.09
N ARG A 249 -12.00 -1.89 17.34
CA ARG A 249 -11.35 -3.10 17.87
C ARG A 249 -11.87 -4.36 17.19
N ALA A 250 -13.16 -4.42 16.86
CA ALA A 250 -13.72 -5.52 16.11
C ALA A 250 -13.16 -5.57 14.69
N GLY A 251 -13.08 -4.42 14.01
CA GLY A 251 -12.49 -4.30 12.67
C GLY A 251 -11.04 -4.81 12.61
N ILE A 252 -10.21 -4.47 13.61
CA ILE A 252 -8.83 -4.95 13.71
C ILE A 252 -8.78 -6.47 13.92
N ARG A 253 -9.56 -7.02 14.87
CA ARG A 253 -9.55 -8.49 15.12
C ARG A 253 -10.00 -9.30 13.90
N VAL A 254 -11.02 -8.82 13.19
CA VAL A 254 -11.47 -9.44 11.93
C VAL A 254 -10.36 -9.40 10.89
N GLN A 255 -9.63 -8.28 10.78
CA GLN A 255 -8.50 -8.15 9.87
C GLN A 255 -7.40 -9.17 10.15
N ASP A 256 -7.00 -9.33 11.41
CA ASP A 256 -5.88 -10.19 11.79
C ASP A 256 -6.16 -11.65 11.40
N VAL A 257 -7.36 -12.14 11.73
CA VAL A 257 -7.79 -13.50 11.39
C VAL A 257 -7.82 -13.72 9.87
N LEU A 258 -8.40 -12.79 9.12
CA LEU A 258 -8.49 -12.89 7.67
C LEU A 258 -7.13 -12.78 6.97
N THR A 259 -6.18 -12.10 7.59
CA THR A 259 -4.79 -12.00 7.11
C THR A 259 -4.06 -13.34 7.17
N VAL A 260 -4.30 -14.13 8.22
CA VAL A 260 -3.77 -15.50 8.30
C VAL A 260 -4.38 -16.38 7.20
N VAL A 261 -5.71 -16.31 7.01
CA VAL A 261 -6.42 -17.11 6.00
C VAL A 261 -5.91 -16.82 4.59
N LYS A 262 -5.71 -15.55 4.22
CA LYS A 262 -5.25 -15.19 2.87
C LYS A 262 -3.83 -15.68 2.58
N VAL A 263 -2.91 -15.59 3.55
CA VAL A 263 -1.52 -16.00 3.38
C VAL A 263 -1.45 -17.53 3.25
N LEU A 264 -2.19 -18.25 4.11
CA LEU A 264 -2.31 -19.70 4.01
C LEU A 264 -2.89 -20.13 2.66
N THR A 265 -3.92 -19.44 2.16
CA THR A 265 -4.52 -19.73 0.85
C THR A 265 -3.49 -19.60 -0.28
N ALA A 266 -2.72 -18.51 -0.30
CA ALA A 266 -1.68 -18.30 -1.31
C ALA A 266 -0.56 -19.36 -1.25
N ILE A 267 -0.15 -19.74 -0.04
CA ILE A 267 0.85 -20.81 0.16
C ILE A 267 0.30 -22.15 -0.33
N VAL A 268 -0.94 -22.50 0.03
CA VAL A 268 -1.58 -23.76 -0.40
C VAL A 268 -1.65 -23.83 -1.92
N ILE A 269 -2.07 -22.76 -2.60
CA ILE A 269 -2.10 -22.72 -4.08
C ILE A 269 -0.71 -22.94 -4.66
N SER A 270 0.30 -22.26 -4.11
CA SER A 270 1.68 -22.39 -4.55
C SER A 270 2.21 -23.83 -4.38
N VAL A 271 1.94 -24.47 -3.24
CA VAL A 271 2.35 -25.86 -2.96
C VAL A 271 1.62 -26.84 -3.87
N VAL A 272 0.31 -26.70 -4.04
CA VAL A 272 -0.47 -27.55 -4.96
C VAL A 272 0.06 -27.39 -6.38
N GLY A 273 0.44 -26.17 -6.80
CA GLY A 273 1.11 -25.92 -8.08
C GLY A 273 2.37 -26.74 -8.29
N VAL A 274 3.28 -26.75 -7.31
CA VAL A 274 4.50 -27.56 -7.36
C VAL A 274 4.19 -29.05 -7.47
N VAL A 275 3.19 -29.54 -6.74
CA VAL A 275 2.76 -30.95 -6.79
C VAL A 275 2.18 -31.30 -8.17
N VAL A 276 1.34 -30.44 -8.75
CA VAL A 276 0.76 -30.63 -10.09
C VAL A 276 1.86 -30.69 -11.16
N LEU A 277 2.85 -29.79 -11.11
CA LEU A 277 3.99 -29.82 -12.03
C LEU A 277 4.85 -31.07 -11.89
N SER A 278 4.99 -31.57 -10.66
CA SER A 278 5.79 -32.78 -10.38
C SER A 278 5.10 -34.07 -10.85
N ASN A 279 3.77 -34.04 -11.01
CA ASN A 279 2.98 -35.19 -11.43
C ASN A 279 2.46 -34.99 -12.87
N LYS A 280 3.15 -35.58 -13.85
CA LYS A 280 2.77 -35.50 -15.27
C LYS A 280 1.33 -35.94 -15.57
N GLY A 281 0.71 -36.75 -14.72
CA GLY A 281 -0.69 -37.17 -14.87
C GLY A 281 -1.72 -36.12 -14.43
N LEU A 282 -1.31 -35.08 -13.70
CA LEU A 282 -2.16 -33.96 -13.24
C LEU A 282 -1.95 -32.67 -14.05
N VAL A 283 -0.92 -32.61 -14.90
CA VAL A 283 -0.75 -31.53 -15.88
C VAL A 283 -1.77 -31.75 -16.98
N VAL A 284 -2.92 -31.09 -16.84
CA VAL A 284 -4.03 -31.18 -17.80
C VAL A 284 -4.12 -29.93 -18.67
N GLY A 285 -3.42 -28.85 -18.32
CA GLY A 285 -3.29 -27.67 -19.18
C GLY A 285 -2.34 -27.96 -20.34
N ASP A 286 -2.85 -27.90 -21.56
CA ASP A 286 -2.02 -27.90 -22.78
C ASP A 286 -1.11 -26.66 -22.86
N SER A 287 -1.26 -25.73 -21.92
CA SER A 287 -0.48 -24.50 -21.78
C SER A 287 1.03 -24.72 -21.93
N PHE A 288 1.60 -25.79 -21.36
CA PHE A 288 3.04 -26.05 -21.41
C PHE A 288 3.49 -26.95 -22.58
N GLN A 289 2.59 -27.33 -23.49
CA GLN A 289 2.91 -28.17 -24.66
C GLN A 289 3.25 -27.34 -25.91
N GLY A 290 2.85 -26.07 -25.97
CA GLY A 290 3.16 -25.16 -27.08
C GLY A 290 4.37 -24.26 -26.82
N GLU A 291 4.82 -23.52 -27.85
CA GLU A 291 5.91 -22.55 -27.73
C GLU A 291 5.55 -21.43 -26.73
N PRO A 292 6.39 -21.15 -25.70
CA PRO A 292 6.07 -20.20 -24.62
C PRO A 292 5.71 -18.79 -25.06
N PHE A 293 6.25 -18.37 -26.20
CA PHE A 293 6.10 -17.02 -26.73
C PHE A 293 5.35 -17.00 -28.07
N ALA A 294 4.59 -18.05 -28.39
CA ALA A 294 3.75 -18.08 -29.58
C ALA A 294 2.75 -16.91 -29.57
N GLY A 295 2.82 -16.02 -30.56
CA GLY A 295 1.98 -14.82 -30.63
C GLY A 295 2.59 -13.55 -30.00
N PHE A 296 3.83 -13.60 -29.50
CA PHE A 296 4.51 -12.40 -28.97
C PHE A 296 4.62 -11.29 -30.03
N SER A 297 4.87 -11.64 -31.28
CA SER A 297 5.01 -10.69 -32.39
C SER A 297 3.73 -9.93 -32.76
N SER A 298 2.56 -10.41 -32.31
CA SER A 298 1.26 -9.77 -32.57
C SER A 298 0.78 -8.84 -31.45
N ILE A 299 1.52 -8.75 -30.34
CA ILE A 299 1.11 -7.95 -29.18
C ILE A 299 1.44 -6.47 -29.45
N SER A 300 0.44 -5.59 -29.29
CA SER A 300 0.69 -4.15 -29.35
C SER A 300 1.37 -3.64 -28.08
N PHE A 301 2.12 -2.53 -28.18
CA PHE A 301 2.72 -1.90 -26.99
C PHE A 301 1.71 -1.55 -25.90
N GLY A 302 0.49 -1.21 -26.29
CA GLY A 302 -0.52 -0.86 -25.31
C GLY A 302 -1.27 -2.05 -24.72
N GLN A 303 -1.41 -3.17 -25.44
CA GLN A 303 -1.82 -4.45 -24.83
C GLN A 303 -0.82 -4.85 -23.72
N PHE A 304 0.48 -4.65 -23.96
CA PHE A 304 1.50 -4.86 -22.95
C PHE A 304 1.29 -3.96 -21.72
N ALA A 305 1.00 -2.66 -21.92
CA ALA A 305 0.70 -1.75 -20.82
C ALA A 305 -0.52 -2.17 -19.98
N VAL A 306 -1.60 -2.63 -20.63
CA VAL A 306 -2.80 -3.14 -19.95
C VAL A 306 -2.48 -4.42 -19.14
N ALA A 307 -1.63 -5.30 -19.67
CA ALA A 307 -1.14 -6.47 -18.93
C ALA A 307 -0.36 -6.05 -17.69
N PHE A 308 0.54 -5.05 -17.82
CA PHE A 308 1.28 -4.50 -16.68
C PHE A 308 0.37 -3.89 -15.63
N TYR A 309 -0.65 -3.12 -15.99
CA TYR A 309 -1.62 -2.59 -15.03
C TYR A 309 -2.35 -3.68 -14.26
N SER A 310 -2.75 -4.75 -14.94
CA SER A 310 -3.38 -5.89 -14.28
C SER A 310 -2.42 -6.60 -13.32
N GLY A 311 -1.16 -6.80 -13.74
CA GLY A 311 -0.12 -7.38 -12.88
C GLY A 311 0.26 -6.49 -11.69
N LEU A 312 0.41 -5.19 -11.92
CA LEU A 312 0.80 -4.21 -10.90
C LEU A 312 -0.33 -3.95 -9.89
N TRP A 313 -1.60 -4.05 -10.31
CA TRP A 313 -2.73 -4.09 -9.38
C TRP A 313 -2.59 -5.25 -8.38
N ALA A 314 -2.15 -6.43 -8.83
CA ALA A 314 -1.98 -7.56 -7.93
C ALA A 314 -0.88 -7.36 -6.90
N TYR A 315 0.16 -6.61 -7.27
CA TYR A 315 1.25 -6.24 -6.36
C TYR A 315 0.99 -4.96 -5.57
N ASP A 316 -0.13 -4.28 -5.75
CA ASP A 316 -0.38 -3.00 -5.05
C ASP A 316 -0.33 -3.16 -3.52
N GLY A 317 0.14 -2.10 -2.87
CA GLY A 317 0.19 -2.01 -1.42
C GLY A 317 1.58 -2.13 -0.79
N TRP A 318 2.63 -2.25 -1.60
CA TRP A 318 4.04 -2.23 -1.17
C TRP A 318 4.46 -0.91 -0.48
N ASN A 319 3.77 0.20 -0.75
CA ASN A 319 4.01 1.54 -0.20
C ASN A 319 3.38 1.75 1.19
N ASN A 320 2.46 0.89 1.64
CA ASN A 320 1.69 1.14 2.87
C ASN A 320 2.55 1.19 4.15
N LEU A 321 3.70 0.52 4.17
CA LEU A 321 4.58 0.52 5.34
C LEU A 321 5.12 1.93 5.65
N ASN A 322 5.28 2.78 4.64
CA ASN A 322 5.71 4.16 4.80
C ASN A 322 4.70 5.02 5.58
N TYR A 323 3.41 4.68 5.56
CA TYR A 323 2.38 5.42 6.30
C TYR A 323 2.46 5.22 7.82
N VAL A 324 3.12 4.15 8.26
CA VAL A 324 3.32 3.81 9.67
C VAL A 324 4.80 3.78 10.05
N SER A 325 5.66 4.35 9.20
CA SER A 325 7.11 4.37 9.41
C SER A 325 7.49 5.06 10.72
N GLY A 326 6.77 6.11 11.12
CA GLY A 326 6.99 6.80 12.39
C GLY A 326 6.51 6.02 13.63
N GLU A 327 5.70 4.97 13.45
CA GLU A 327 5.26 4.08 14.53
C GLU A 327 6.16 2.82 14.66
N MET A 328 7.19 2.67 13.80
CA MET A 328 8.12 1.55 13.85
C MET A 328 9.15 1.68 14.97
N ASN A 329 9.55 0.54 15.55
CA ASN A 329 10.55 0.50 16.63
C ASN A 329 11.91 1.04 16.17
N ASP A 330 12.39 0.54 15.03
CA ASP A 330 13.61 0.99 14.36
C ASP A 330 13.33 1.11 12.85
N PRO A 331 12.78 2.25 12.40
CA PRO A 331 12.45 2.46 10.99
C PRO A 331 13.68 2.34 10.09
N HIS A 332 14.86 2.80 10.54
CA HIS A 332 16.09 2.82 9.74
C HIS A 332 16.58 1.40 9.38
N ARG A 333 16.40 0.45 10.30
CA ARG A 333 16.81 -0.93 10.11
C ARG A 333 15.69 -1.83 9.59
N ASP A 334 14.50 -1.71 10.15
CA ASP A 334 13.41 -2.66 9.91
C ASP A 334 12.67 -2.36 8.61
N LEU A 335 12.49 -1.08 8.23
CA LEU A 335 11.77 -0.71 6.99
C LEU A 335 12.42 -1.33 5.74
N PRO A 336 13.74 -1.20 5.49
CA PRO A 336 14.36 -1.82 4.33
C PRO A 336 14.33 -3.35 4.38
N ARG A 337 14.51 -3.94 5.56
CA ARG A 337 14.51 -5.41 5.74
C ARG A 337 13.16 -6.02 5.43
N VAL A 338 12.08 -5.41 5.93
CA VAL A 338 10.73 -5.86 5.64
C VAL A 338 10.47 -5.88 4.13
N ILE A 339 10.93 -4.85 3.41
CA ILE A 339 10.78 -4.78 1.95
C ILE A 339 11.60 -5.85 1.23
N ILE A 340 12.88 -6.02 1.61
CA ILE A 340 13.81 -6.98 0.99
C ILE A 340 13.37 -8.44 1.23
N PHE A 341 12.74 -8.77 2.35
CA PHE A 341 12.26 -10.13 2.61
C PHE A 341 10.80 -10.34 2.19
N GLY A 342 9.93 -9.35 2.42
CA GLY A 342 8.50 -9.47 2.19
C GLY A 342 8.12 -9.48 0.72
N ILE A 343 8.66 -8.55 -0.09
CA ILE A 343 8.25 -8.42 -1.49
C ILE A 343 8.72 -9.62 -2.33
N PRO A 344 9.99 -10.09 -2.25
CA PRO A 344 10.40 -11.29 -2.99
C PRO A 344 9.60 -12.54 -2.61
N LEU A 345 9.16 -12.68 -1.36
CA LEU A 345 8.26 -13.76 -0.95
C LEU A 345 6.92 -13.67 -1.69
N VAL A 346 6.33 -12.47 -1.80
CA VAL A 346 5.09 -12.26 -2.57
C VAL A 346 5.30 -12.57 -4.05
N ILE A 347 6.40 -12.11 -4.65
CA ILE A 347 6.75 -12.43 -6.04
C ILE A 347 6.82 -13.94 -6.25
N LEU A 348 7.51 -14.65 -5.35
CA LEU A 348 7.62 -16.11 -5.43
C LEU A 348 6.24 -16.79 -5.36
N CYS A 349 5.40 -16.42 -4.39
CA CYS A 349 4.05 -16.97 -4.25
C CYS A 349 3.19 -16.70 -5.49
N TYR A 350 3.27 -15.49 -6.05
CA TYR A 350 2.49 -15.10 -7.23
C TYR A 350 2.94 -15.83 -8.49
N MET A 351 4.25 -15.95 -8.68
CA MET A 351 4.81 -16.73 -9.80
C MET A 351 4.40 -18.20 -9.68
N LEU A 352 4.56 -18.82 -8.52
CA LEU A 352 4.18 -20.22 -8.30
C LEU A 352 2.68 -20.45 -8.50
N SER A 353 1.84 -19.53 -8.03
CA SER A 353 0.38 -19.61 -8.21
C SER A 353 -0.02 -19.49 -9.69
N ASN A 354 0.58 -18.57 -10.45
CA ASN A 354 0.28 -18.43 -11.88
C ASN A 354 0.75 -19.65 -12.68
N VAL A 355 1.92 -20.20 -12.36
CA VAL A 355 2.37 -21.47 -12.95
C VAL A 355 1.41 -22.61 -12.59
N ALA A 356 0.93 -22.67 -11.34
CA ALA A 356 -0.07 -23.64 -10.90
C ALA A 356 -1.35 -23.57 -11.73
N TYR A 357 -1.89 -22.36 -11.93
CA TYR A 357 -3.09 -22.15 -12.71
C TYR A 357 -2.90 -22.58 -14.16
N LEU A 358 -1.79 -22.19 -14.79
CA LEU A 358 -1.48 -22.57 -16.17
C LEU A 358 -1.21 -24.07 -16.34
N ALA A 359 -0.73 -24.77 -15.30
CA ALA A 359 -0.49 -26.21 -15.33
C ALA A 359 -1.79 -27.02 -15.21
N ALA A 360 -2.72 -26.53 -14.38
CA ALA A 360 -3.97 -27.21 -14.08
C ALA A 360 -5.11 -26.87 -15.08
N LEU A 361 -5.14 -25.64 -15.58
CA LEU A 361 -6.21 -25.09 -16.41
C LEU A 361 -5.73 -24.83 -17.84
N ARG A 362 -6.66 -24.93 -18.80
CA ARG A 362 -6.42 -24.52 -20.20
C ARG A 362 -6.33 -22.99 -20.29
N PRO A 363 -5.48 -22.42 -21.17
CA PRO A 363 -5.33 -20.96 -21.32
C PRO A 363 -6.66 -20.24 -21.56
N GLU A 364 -7.57 -20.83 -22.35
CA GLU A 364 -8.88 -20.26 -22.66
C GLU A 364 -9.74 -20.09 -21.40
N VAL A 365 -9.68 -21.06 -20.48
CA VAL A 365 -10.38 -20.97 -19.19
C VAL A 365 -9.78 -19.85 -18.34
N VAL A 366 -8.46 -19.75 -18.30
CA VAL A 366 -7.74 -18.72 -17.52
C VAL A 366 -8.09 -17.32 -18.03
N MET A 367 -8.16 -17.11 -19.35
CA MET A 367 -8.46 -15.80 -19.95
C MET A 367 -9.87 -15.30 -19.63
N HIS A 368 -10.86 -16.20 -19.54
CA HIS A 368 -12.27 -15.80 -19.43
C HIS A 368 -12.85 -15.95 -18.03
N THR A 369 -12.20 -16.68 -17.12
CA THR A 369 -12.73 -16.87 -15.77
C THR A 369 -12.49 -15.67 -14.86
N ASN A 370 -13.54 -15.22 -14.18
CA ASN A 370 -13.45 -14.25 -13.09
C ASN A 370 -13.13 -14.91 -11.74
N THR A 371 -13.12 -16.24 -11.66
CA THR A 371 -12.89 -17.00 -10.41
C THR A 371 -11.90 -18.13 -10.59
N ILE A 372 -10.69 -17.79 -11.01
CA ILE A 372 -9.64 -18.75 -11.34
C ILE A 372 -9.34 -19.76 -10.22
N SER A 373 -9.38 -19.31 -8.96
CA SER A 373 -9.08 -20.18 -7.82
C SER A 373 -10.16 -21.25 -7.61
N MET A 374 -11.42 -20.91 -7.89
CA MET A 374 -12.53 -21.87 -7.85
C MET A 374 -12.37 -22.93 -8.94
N ASP A 375 -12.04 -22.53 -10.17
CA ASP A 375 -11.85 -23.45 -11.29
C ASP A 375 -10.64 -24.36 -11.06
N PHE A 376 -9.56 -23.80 -10.53
CA PHE A 376 -8.38 -24.54 -10.11
C PHE A 376 -8.74 -25.59 -9.05
N GLY A 377 -9.42 -25.18 -7.98
CA GLY A 377 -9.86 -26.09 -6.91
C GLY A 377 -10.78 -27.18 -7.44
N LYS A 378 -11.69 -26.84 -8.35
CA LYS A 378 -12.62 -27.79 -9.00
C LYS A 378 -11.87 -28.81 -9.84
N LYS A 379 -10.86 -28.38 -10.59
CA LYS A 379 -10.08 -29.24 -11.46
C LYS A 379 -9.23 -30.25 -10.70
N ILE A 380 -8.63 -29.83 -9.58
CA ILE A 380 -7.69 -30.67 -8.81
C ILE A 380 -8.41 -31.53 -7.77
N PHE A 381 -9.38 -30.97 -7.05
CA PHE A 381 -10.02 -31.61 -5.89
C PHE A 381 -11.53 -31.85 -6.08
N GLY A 382 -12.05 -31.66 -7.30
CA GLY A 382 -13.47 -31.82 -7.62
C GLY A 382 -14.35 -30.69 -7.08
N PRO A 383 -15.69 -30.84 -7.17
CA PRO A 383 -16.66 -29.78 -6.86
C PRO A 383 -16.50 -29.16 -5.45
N VAL A 384 -16.18 -29.98 -4.45
CA VAL A 384 -15.96 -29.53 -3.06
C VAL A 384 -14.71 -28.65 -2.96
N GLY A 385 -13.63 -29.02 -3.66
CA GLY A 385 -12.42 -28.21 -3.74
C GLY A 385 -12.68 -26.82 -4.31
N GLY A 386 -13.46 -26.73 -5.39
CA GLY A 386 -13.84 -25.44 -5.98
C GLY A 386 -14.53 -24.52 -4.97
N ILE A 387 -15.48 -25.04 -4.19
CA ILE A 387 -16.18 -24.27 -3.15
C ILE A 387 -15.21 -23.82 -2.05
N ILE A 388 -14.32 -24.70 -1.57
CA ILE A 388 -13.36 -24.37 -0.50
C ILE A 388 -12.46 -23.22 -0.95
N PHE A 389 -11.83 -23.33 -2.13
CA PHE A 389 -10.96 -22.27 -2.65
C PHE A 389 -11.74 -20.96 -2.89
N ALA A 390 -12.97 -21.04 -3.40
CA ALA A 390 -13.81 -19.87 -3.57
C ALA A 390 -14.12 -19.16 -2.25
N VAL A 391 -14.43 -19.90 -1.18
CA VAL A 391 -14.68 -19.35 0.16
C VAL A 391 -13.41 -18.71 0.72
N CYS A 392 -12.25 -19.36 0.59
CA CYS A 392 -10.97 -18.82 1.01
C CYS A 392 -10.66 -17.48 0.31
N VAL A 393 -10.90 -17.38 -1.00
CA VAL A 393 -10.70 -16.14 -1.76
C VAL A 393 -11.72 -15.08 -1.38
N ALA A 394 -13.00 -15.42 -1.19
CA ALA A 394 -14.01 -14.48 -0.73
C ALA A 394 -13.64 -13.90 0.65
N LEU A 395 -13.18 -14.73 1.59
CA LEU A 395 -12.68 -14.27 2.89
C LEU A 395 -11.43 -13.39 2.76
N SER A 396 -10.52 -13.72 1.84
CA SER A 396 -9.36 -12.88 1.53
C SER A 396 -9.75 -11.50 0.99
N CYS A 397 -10.74 -11.44 0.09
CA CYS A 397 -11.28 -10.19 -0.44
C CYS A 397 -11.98 -9.39 0.65
N PHE A 398 -12.78 -10.04 1.50
CA PHE A 398 -13.45 -9.39 2.65
C PHE A 398 -12.44 -8.77 3.62
N GLY A 399 -11.33 -9.47 3.91
CA GLY A 399 -10.24 -8.94 4.73
C GLY A 399 -9.48 -7.79 4.06
N SER A 400 -9.26 -7.86 2.75
CA SER A 400 -8.60 -6.76 2.02
C SER A 400 -9.49 -5.51 1.94
N ALA A 401 -10.80 -5.70 1.76
CA ALA A 401 -11.78 -4.62 1.79
C ALA A 401 -11.87 -3.99 3.19
N ASN A 402 -11.86 -4.78 4.26
CA ASN A 402 -11.85 -4.28 5.64
C ASN A 402 -10.65 -3.37 5.94
N ALA A 403 -9.44 -3.78 5.53
CA ALA A 403 -8.24 -2.94 5.63
C ALA A 403 -8.37 -1.62 4.85
N SER A 404 -8.96 -1.66 3.65
CA SER A 404 -9.16 -0.46 2.84
C SER A 404 -10.22 0.49 3.42
N VAL A 405 -11.31 -0.04 3.99
CA VAL A 405 -12.29 0.76 4.76
C VAL A 405 -11.64 1.43 5.97
N PHE A 406 -10.82 0.69 6.72
CA PHE A 406 -10.14 1.21 7.90
C PHE A 406 -9.14 2.32 7.53
N THR A 407 -8.27 2.06 6.55
CA THR A 407 -7.23 3.03 6.15
C THR A 407 -7.81 4.25 5.43
N GLY A 408 -8.82 4.08 4.57
CA GLY A 408 -9.45 5.19 3.87
C GLY A 408 -10.16 6.15 4.83
N ALA A 409 -10.89 5.64 5.82
CA ALA A 409 -11.54 6.49 6.82
C ALA A 409 -10.53 7.27 7.68
N ARG A 410 -9.36 6.68 7.99
CA ARG A 410 -8.29 7.34 8.72
C ARG A 410 -7.66 8.48 7.91
N ILE A 411 -7.41 8.29 6.60
CA ILE A 411 -6.90 9.35 5.73
C ILE A 411 -7.90 10.51 5.67
N ILE A 412 -9.18 10.24 5.43
CA ILE A 412 -10.24 11.26 5.42
C ILE A 412 -10.28 12.02 6.75
N TYR A 413 -10.23 11.31 7.88
CA TYR A 413 -10.22 11.91 9.20
C TYR A 413 -9.00 12.84 9.42
N VAL A 414 -7.79 12.37 9.07
CA VAL A 414 -6.55 13.13 9.24
C VAL A 414 -6.52 14.35 8.32
N SER A 415 -6.87 14.19 7.04
CA SER A 415 -6.96 15.32 6.09
C SER A 415 -7.99 16.35 6.54
N ALA A 416 -9.09 15.95 7.19
CA ALA A 416 -10.06 16.87 7.77
C ALA A 416 -9.51 17.64 8.98
N LYS A 417 -8.65 17.00 9.79
CA LYS A 417 -7.97 17.64 10.93
C LYS A 417 -6.88 18.62 10.48
N GLN A 418 -6.18 18.29 9.41
CA GLN A 418 -5.22 19.19 8.75
C GLN A 418 -5.92 20.33 8.00
N GLY A 419 -7.24 20.21 7.82
CA GLY A 419 -8.08 21.23 7.22
C GLY A 419 -8.16 21.12 5.71
N HIS A 420 -7.58 20.11 5.06
CA HIS A 420 -7.63 19.92 3.61
C HIS A 420 -9.04 19.58 3.12
N ILE A 421 -9.86 18.94 3.95
CA ILE A 421 -11.28 18.71 3.67
C ILE A 421 -12.14 19.27 4.82
N PRO A 422 -13.47 19.44 4.62
CA PRO A 422 -14.33 20.01 5.65
C PRO A 422 -14.18 19.33 7.03
N SER A 423 -14.05 20.14 8.07
CA SER A 423 -13.69 19.71 9.44
C SER A 423 -14.67 18.72 10.08
N PHE A 424 -15.89 18.60 9.57
CA PHE A 424 -16.87 17.64 10.08
C PHE A 424 -16.47 16.19 9.83
N PHE A 425 -15.70 15.90 8.77
CA PHE A 425 -15.15 14.56 8.54
C PHE A 425 -14.06 14.19 9.57
N GLY A 426 -13.50 15.18 10.26
CA GLY A 426 -12.51 15.02 11.32
C GLY A 426 -13.12 14.86 12.72
N LYS A 427 -14.41 14.53 12.82
CA LYS A 427 -15.11 14.28 14.10
C LYS A 427 -15.19 12.78 14.39
N LEU A 428 -14.88 12.41 15.63
CA LEU A 428 -15.14 11.07 16.14
C LEU A 428 -16.48 11.04 16.86
N ASP A 429 -17.17 9.90 16.76
CA ASP A 429 -18.32 9.63 17.63
C ASP A 429 -17.89 9.56 19.09
N GLN A 430 -18.66 10.18 19.99
CA GLN A 430 -18.30 10.26 21.42
C GLN A 430 -18.32 8.89 22.10
N SER A 431 -19.28 8.04 21.74
CA SER A 431 -19.48 6.74 22.38
C SER A 431 -18.54 5.65 21.84
N ARG A 432 -18.27 5.68 20.53
CA ARG A 432 -17.54 4.60 19.82
C ARG A 432 -16.11 4.96 19.44
N GLN A 433 -15.75 6.24 19.48
CA GLN A 433 -14.44 6.76 19.03
C GLN A 433 -14.13 6.40 17.56
N THR A 434 -15.16 6.29 16.73
CA THR A 434 -15.09 5.94 15.30
C THR A 434 -15.39 7.16 14.41
N PRO A 435 -14.70 7.34 13.27
CA PRO A 435 -14.95 8.44 12.34
C PRO A 435 -16.13 8.13 11.38
N ILE A 436 -17.36 8.15 11.90
CA ILE A 436 -18.57 7.70 11.17
C ILE A 436 -18.77 8.48 9.86
N LEU A 437 -18.59 9.80 9.86
CA LEU A 437 -18.80 10.62 8.66
C LEU A 437 -17.76 10.33 7.57
N ALA A 438 -16.53 10.02 7.96
CA ALA A 438 -15.48 9.61 7.02
C ALA A 438 -15.79 8.24 6.39
N LEU A 439 -16.26 7.30 7.20
CA LEU A 439 -16.71 5.97 6.75
C LEU A 439 -17.87 6.09 5.74
N ILE A 440 -18.85 6.95 6.03
CA ILE A 440 -19.98 7.20 5.13
C ILE A 440 -19.51 7.80 3.80
N LEU A 441 -18.62 8.79 3.82
CA LEU A 441 -18.07 9.39 2.60
C LEU A 441 -17.39 8.34 1.72
N GLN A 442 -16.50 7.54 2.31
CA GLN A 442 -15.80 6.49 1.58
C GLN A 442 -16.78 5.46 1.02
N ALA A 443 -17.76 5.01 1.81
CA ALA A 443 -18.76 4.05 1.37
C ALA A 443 -19.64 4.60 0.23
N SER A 444 -20.03 5.89 0.29
CA SER A 444 -20.78 6.54 -0.78
C SER A 444 -20.00 6.59 -2.09
N LEU A 445 -18.75 7.07 -2.05
CA LEU A 445 -17.88 7.13 -3.24
C LEU A 445 -17.62 5.74 -3.82
N THR A 446 -17.37 4.76 -2.96
CA THR A 446 -17.13 3.37 -3.36
C THR A 446 -18.37 2.76 -4.01
N THR A 447 -19.56 3.02 -3.46
CA THR A 447 -20.82 2.53 -4.05
C THR A 447 -21.01 3.07 -5.46
N ILE A 448 -20.75 4.37 -5.69
CA ILE A 448 -20.82 4.97 -7.03
C ILE A 448 -19.85 4.26 -7.98
N MET A 449 -18.61 4.00 -7.55
CA MET A 449 -17.60 3.29 -8.35
C MET A 449 -18.02 1.84 -8.66
N ILE A 450 -18.62 1.11 -7.71
CA ILE A 450 -19.14 -0.25 -7.95
C ILE A 450 -20.28 -0.24 -8.98
N MET A 451 -21.19 0.72 -8.89
CA MET A 451 -22.35 0.79 -9.78
C MET A 451 -21.94 1.12 -11.22
N ILE A 452 -21.04 2.11 -11.40
CA ILE A 452 -20.60 2.57 -12.72
C ILE A 452 -19.56 1.64 -13.33
N GLY A 453 -18.56 1.22 -12.54
CA GLY A 453 -17.36 0.57 -13.03
C GLY A 453 -17.50 -0.94 -13.29
N SER A 454 -16.63 -1.44 -14.16
CA SER A 454 -16.24 -2.85 -14.24
C SER A 454 -14.86 -3.06 -13.62
N PHE A 455 -14.46 -4.31 -13.35
CA PHE A 455 -13.12 -4.60 -12.82
C PHE A 455 -12.00 -3.95 -13.65
N ARG A 456 -11.96 -4.22 -14.97
CA ARG A 456 -10.92 -3.70 -15.88
C ARG A 456 -10.93 -2.17 -15.95
N MET A 457 -12.12 -1.56 -16.05
CA MET A 457 -12.24 -0.10 -16.11
C MET A 457 -11.74 0.55 -14.82
N LEU A 458 -12.11 0.02 -13.66
CA LEU A 458 -11.69 0.55 -12.36
C LEU A 458 -10.19 0.35 -12.14
N VAL A 459 -9.62 -0.79 -12.54
CA VAL A 459 -8.17 -1.03 -12.46
C VAL A 459 -7.41 -0.01 -13.31
N ASN A 460 -7.83 0.24 -14.55
CA ASN A 460 -7.18 1.23 -15.42
C ASN A 460 -7.28 2.64 -14.85
N PHE A 461 -8.48 3.04 -14.41
CA PHE A 461 -8.74 4.33 -13.80
C PHE A 461 -7.93 4.56 -12.51
N TYR A 462 -7.95 3.59 -11.60
CA TYR A 462 -7.16 3.60 -10.36
C TYR A 462 -5.65 3.66 -10.65
N SER A 463 -5.18 2.81 -11.57
CA SER A 463 -3.75 2.66 -11.86
C SER A 463 -3.16 3.95 -12.39
N LEU A 464 -3.83 4.64 -13.32
CA LEU A 464 -3.30 5.90 -13.84
C LEU A 464 -3.12 6.94 -12.72
N CYS A 465 -4.13 7.09 -11.86
CA CYS A 465 -4.04 8.01 -10.72
C CYS A 465 -2.93 7.59 -9.73
N ALA A 466 -2.77 6.31 -9.43
CA ALA A 466 -1.73 5.81 -8.53
C ALA A 466 -0.32 6.05 -9.09
N TRP A 467 -0.08 5.66 -10.35
CA TRP A 467 1.22 5.72 -10.99
C TRP A 467 1.75 7.15 -11.20
N ILE A 468 0.86 8.14 -11.38
CA ILE A 468 1.26 9.56 -11.39
C ILE A 468 1.93 9.94 -10.06
N PHE A 469 1.35 9.56 -8.92
CA PHE A 469 1.93 9.91 -7.62
C PHE A 469 3.10 9.02 -7.22
N TYR A 470 3.13 7.76 -7.63
CA TYR A 470 4.32 6.91 -7.48
C TYR A 470 5.50 7.49 -8.26
N PHE A 471 5.27 7.97 -9.50
CA PHE A 471 6.28 8.69 -10.27
C PHE A 471 6.76 9.94 -9.54
N LEU A 472 5.85 10.80 -9.07
CA LEU A 472 6.21 12.04 -8.37
C LEU A 472 6.95 11.78 -7.05
N ALA A 473 6.57 10.75 -6.29
CA ALA A 473 7.22 10.40 -5.04
C ALA A 473 8.67 9.91 -5.28
N VAL A 474 8.89 9.05 -6.28
CA VAL A 474 10.25 8.60 -6.62
C VAL A 474 11.05 9.71 -7.29
N LEU A 475 10.41 10.62 -8.04
CA LEU A 475 11.06 11.82 -8.56
C LEU A 475 11.52 12.74 -7.41
N ALA A 476 10.70 12.89 -6.37
CA ALA A 476 11.08 13.63 -5.16
C ALA A 476 12.36 13.06 -4.53
N LEU A 477 12.54 11.73 -4.52
CA LEU A 477 13.78 11.11 -4.05
C LEU A 477 15.00 11.56 -4.87
N ILE A 478 14.88 11.61 -6.20
CA ILE A 478 15.95 12.08 -7.08
C ILE A 478 16.23 13.57 -6.81
N ILE A 479 15.19 14.39 -6.65
CA ILE A 479 15.31 15.81 -6.33
C ILE A 479 16.04 15.99 -5.00
N PHE A 480 15.66 15.27 -3.94
CA PHE A 480 16.31 15.36 -2.63
C PHE A 480 17.79 15.02 -2.64
N ARG A 481 18.25 14.16 -3.56
CA ARG A 481 19.69 13.89 -3.72
C ARG A 481 20.47 15.09 -4.24
N TYR A 482 19.81 16.01 -4.94
CA TYR A 482 20.42 17.23 -5.47
C TYR A 482 20.17 18.44 -4.57
N THR A 483 18.95 18.61 -4.06
CA THR A 483 18.55 19.79 -3.28
C THR A 483 18.92 19.70 -1.80
N GLU A 484 18.95 18.50 -1.22
CA GLU A 484 19.25 18.26 0.21
C GLU A 484 20.33 17.19 0.36
N PRO A 485 21.55 17.37 -0.20
CA PRO A 485 22.59 16.33 -0.24
C PRO A 485 23.05 15.90 1.16
N ASP A 486 23.04 16.79 2.14
CA ASP A 486 23.53 16.53 3.50
C ASP A 486 22.49 15.84 4.41
N LEU A 487 21.26 15.63 3.92
CA LEU A 487 20.22 14.95 4.68
C LEU A 487 20.64 13.50 4.98
N LYS A 488 20.54 13.08 6.25
CA LYS A 488 20.93 11.74 6.69
C LYS A 488 20.09 10.68 5.97
N ARG A 489 20.75 9.74 5.30
CA ARG A 489 20.12 8.62 4.55
C ARG A 489 20.59 7.27 5.10
N PRO A 490 19.96 6.76 6.16
CA PRO A 490 20.37 5.51 6.81
C PRO A 490 20.30 4.29 5.88
N TYR A 491 19.34 4.29 4.96
CA TYR A 491 19.29 3.38 3.83
C TYR A 491 19.37 4.18 2.53
N ARG A 492 20.16 3.70 1.56
CA ARG A 492 20.37 4.36 0.27
C ARG A 492 20.29 3.34 -0.86
N VAL A 493 19.34 3.52 -1.77
CA VAL A 493 19.20 2.71 -2.97
C VAL A 493 20.20 3.14 -4.05
N TRP A 494 20.56 2.25 -4.96
CA TRP A 494 21.37 2.62 -6.13
C TRP A 494 20.63 3.63 -6.99
N LEU A 495 21.32 4.66 -7.51
CA LEU A 495 20.69 5.73 -8.30
C LEU A 495 20.03 5.23 -9.59
N SER A 496 20.51 4.12 -10.14
CA SER A 496 19.89 3.46 -11.30
C SER A 496 18.45 3.01 -11.04
N THR A 497 18.14 2.60 -9.80
CA THR A 497 16.81 2.09 -9.43
C THR A 497 15.70 3.15 -9.53
N PRO A 498 15.78 4.34 -8.91
CA PRO A 498 14.76 5.37 -9.05
C PRO A 498 14.68 5.92 -10.48
N ILE A 499 15.80 6.01 -11.21
CA ILE A 499 15.78 6.43 -12.62
C ILE A 499 15.01 5.42 -13.47
N LEU A 500 15.31 4.13 -13.35
CA LEU A 500 14.60 3.06 -14.05
C LEU A 500 13.11 3.05 -13.68
N PHE A 501 12.78 3.17 -12.40
CA PHE A 501 11.41 3.24 -11.93
C PHE A 501 10.67 4.43 -12.54
N CYS A 502 11.26 5.63 -12.53
CA CYS A 502 10.66 6.81 -13.13
C CYS A 502 10.44 6.67 -14.64
N MET A 503 11.38 6.04 -15.38
CA MET A 503 11.20 5.78 -16.82
C MET A 503 10.01 4.85 -17.09
N VAL A 504 9.91 3.75 -16.34
CA VAL A 504 8.80 2.80 -16.49
C VAL A 504 7.48 3.41 -16.02
N ALA A 505 7.48 4.15 -14.92
CA ALA A 505 6.29 4.85 -14.43
C ALA A 505 5.78 5.89 -15.44
N LEU A 506 6.68 6.64 -16.09
CA LEU A 506 6.31 7.58 -17.14
C LEU A 506 5.70 6.88 -18.37
N PHE A 507 6.28 5.74 -18.77
CA PHE A 507 5.69 4.89 -19.81
C PHE A 507 4.28 4.45 -19.41
N LEU A 508 4.11 3.92 -18.20
CA LEU A 508 2.83 3.49 -17.67
C LEU A 508 1.82 4.64 -17.53
N CYS A 509 2.24 5.88 -17.30
CA CYS A 509 1.34 7.04 -17.28
C CYS A 509 0.90 7.51 -18.68
N THR A 510 1.68 7.21 -19.73
CA THR A 510 1.44 7.77 -21.07
C THR A 510 0.71 6.81 -22.00
N THR A 511 1.01 5.50 -21.94
CA THR A 511 0.36 4.49 -22.78
C THR A 511 -1.16 4.40 -22.66
N PRO A 512 -1.79 4.59 -21.48
CA PRO A 512 -3.24 4.47 -21.36
C PRO A 512 -4.01 5.53 -22.16
N PHE A 513 -3.39 6.67 -22.46
CA PHE A 513 -4.01 7.69 -23.33
C PHE A 513 -4.22 7.20 -24.77
N ILE A 514 -3.54 6.13 -25.18
CA ILE A 514 -3.69 5.50 -26.48
C ILE A 514 -4.72 4.36 -26.40
N GLU A 515 -4.60 3.50 -25.39
CA GLU A 515 -5.39 2.26 -25.28
C GLU A 515 -6.76 2.45 -24.61
N ALA A 516 -6.84 3.32 -23.62
CA ALA A 516 -8.03 3.60 -22.81
C ALA A 516 -8.19 5.12 -22.64
N PRO A 517 -8.36 5.88 -23.75
CA PRO A 517 -8.29 7.34 -23.74
C PRO A 517 -9.38 7.96 -22.84
N VAL A 518 -10.58 7.38 -22.81
CA VAL A 518 -11.71 7.91 -22.03
C VAL A 518 -11.42 7.79 -20.55
N GLU A 519 -11.04 6.60 -20.08
CA GLU A 519 -10.70 6.34 -18.68
C GLU A 519 -9.52 7.21 -18.24
N SER A 520 -8.52 7.38 -19.11
CA SER A 520 -7.33 8.17 -18.84
C SER A 520 -7.62 9.67 -18.75
N LEU A 521 -8.44 10.19 -19.65
CA LEU A 521 -8.89 11.59 -19.61
C LEU A 521 -9.74 11.87 -18.38
N ILE A 522 -10.61 10.94 -17.98
CA ILE A 522 -11.41 11.06 -16.76
C ILE A 522 -10.48 11.07 -15.53
N ALA A 523 -9.56 10.11 -15.41
CA ALA A 523 -8.57 10.07 -14.33
C ALA A 523 -7.74 11.35 -14.24
N LEU A 524 -7.21 11.85 -15.37
CA LEU A 524 -6.47 13.10 -15.40
C LEU A 524 -7.35 14.28 -14.99
N SER A 525 -8.62 14.31 -15.41
CA SER A 525 -9.57 15.35 -15.02
C SER A 525 -9.80 15.38 -13.50
N PHE A 526 -9.84 14.22 -12.83
CA PHE A 526 -9.92 14.13 -11.36
C PHE A 526 -8.64 14.62 -10.65
N VAL A 527 -7.48 14.47 -11.28
CA VAL A 527 -6.23 15.07 -10.75
C VAL A 527 -6.28 16.59 -10.91
N LEU A 528 -6.68 17.08 -12.08
CA LEU A 528 -6.73 18.51 -12.38
C LEU A 528 -7.84 19.25 -11.62
N ILE A 529 -8.98 18.60 -11.34
CA ILE A 529 -10.09 19.22 -10.57
C ILE A 529 -9.69 19.50 -9.12
N ALA A 530 -8.66 18.85 -8.58
CA ALA A 530 -8.14 19.16 -7.26
C ALA A 530 -7.58 20.60 -7.19
N ILE A 531 -7.11 21.16 -8.31
CA ILE A 531 -6.52 22.51 -8.38
C ILE A 531 -7.55 23.61 -8.06
N PRO A 532 -8.72 23.71 -8.72
CA PRO A 532 -9.73 24.71 -8.36
C PRO A 532 -10.27 24.49 -6.94
N PHE A 533 -10.36 23.24 -6.47
CA PHE A 533 -10.72 22.96 -5.07
C PHE A 533 -9.68 23.51 -4.08
N TRP A 534 -8.38 23.42 -4.40
CA TRP A 534 -7.32 24.03 -3.60
C TRP A 534 -7.45 25.55 -3.55
N PHE A 535 -7.62 26.22 -4.69
CA PHE A 535 -7.77 27.68 -4.71
C PHE A 535 -9.05 28.15 -4.00
N GLY A 536 -10.15 27.40 -4.15
CA GLY A 536 -11.37 27.64 -3.38
C GLY A 536 -11.13 27.46 -1.87
N TYR A 537 -10.44 26.40 -1.47
CA TYR A 537 -10.06 26.17 -0.09
C TYR A 537 -9.22 27.32 0.49
N VAL A 538 -8.12 27.67 -0.18
CA VAL A 538 -7.21 28.76 0.20
C VAL A 538 -7.97 30.08 0.34
N LYS A 539 -8.84 30.40 -0.62
CA LYS A 539 -9.58 31.67 -0.65
C LYS A 539 -10.71 31.74 0.38
N TYR A 540 -11.37 30.62 0.67
CA TYR A 540 -12.56 30.60 1.51
C TYR A 540 -12.35 29.92 2.87
N ARG A 541 -11.12 29.56 3.26
CA ARG A 541 -10.81 28.87 4.53
C ARG A 541 -11.46 29.54 5.75
N ASP A 542 -11.33 30.85 5.86
CA ASP A 542 -11.88 31.62 6.99
C ASP A 542 -13.40 31.80 6.91
N ALA A 543 -13.95 31.87 5.70
CA ALA A 543 -15.39 31.98 5.48
C ALA A 543 -16.10 30.64 5.71
N LEU A 544 -15.50 29.53 5.26
CA LEU A 544 -16.00 28.16 5.43
C LEU A 544 -15.93 27.73 6.89
N SER A 545 -14.85 28.04 7.61
CA SER A 545 -14.77 27.78 9.05
C SER A 545 -15.85 28.55 9.81
N LYS A 546 -16.00 29.86 9.57
CA LYS A 546 -17.01 30.71 10.22
C LYS A 546 -18.45 30.32 9.87
N ALA A 547 -18.75 30.07 8.60
CA ALA A 547 -20.08 29.64 8.15
C ALA A 547 -20.47 28.31 8.81
N TRP A 548 -19.50 27.41 8.99
CA TRP A 548 -19.75 26.11 9.59
C TRP A 548 -19.81 26.15 11.12
N ASP A 549 -19.03 26.99 11.80
CA ASP A 549 -19.21 27.27 13.23
C ASP A 549 -20.61 27.83 13.50
N HIS A 550 -21.15 28.62 12.57
CA HIS A 550 -22.53 29.11 12.64
C HIS A 550 -23.57 27.99 12.46
N VAL A 551 -23.36 27.03 11.54
CA VAL A 551 -24.27 25.89 11.35
C VAL A 551 -24.18 24.91 12.53
N THR A 552 -22.97 24.58 12.98
CA THR A 552 -22.76 23.64 14.08
C THR A 552 -23.19 24.19 15.42
N SER A 553 -23.05 25.50 15.68
CA SER A 553 -23.63 26.14 16.86
C SER A 553 -25.16 26.08 16.87
N ARG A 554 -25.83 26.14 15.71
CA ARG A 554 -27.29 25.90 15.61
C ARG A 554 -27.67 24.46 15.94
N PHE A 555 -26.90 23.48 15.48
CA PHE A 555 -27.12 22.07 15.86
C PHE A 555 -26.83 21.82 17.34
N ARG A 556 -25.79 22.44 17.91
CA ARG A 556 -25.43 22.34 19.32
C ARG A 556 -26.47 23.02 20.23
N LYS A 557 -27.06 24.14 19.80
CA LYS A 557 -28.21 24.77 20.47
C LYS A 557 -29.48 23.91 20.40
N ARG A 558 -29.70 23.18 19.31
CA ARG A 558 -30.83 22.24 19.18
C ARG A 558 -30.67 20.98 20.06
N GLN A 559 -29.46 20.42 20.18
CA GLN A 559 -29.19 19.31 21.10
C GLN A 559 -29.14 19.74 22.57
N GLY A 560 -28.67 20.96 22.86
CA GLY A 560 -28.68 21.54 24.21
C GLY A 560 -30.09 21.85 24.73
N TYR A 561 -31.08 22.02 23.86
CA TYR A 561 -32.49 22.22 24.26
C TYR A 561 -33.23 20.90 24.56
N GLN A 562 -32.78 19.75 24.04
CA GLN A 562 -33.41 18.45 24.34
C GLN A 562 -32.85 17.78 25.61
N GLY A 563 -31.76 18.29 26.19
CA GLY A 563 -31.15 17.78 27.43
C GLY A 563 -31.56 18.55 28.70
N MET A 564 -32.46 19.53 28.62
CA MET A 564 -32.83 20.41 29.74
C MET A 564 -34.33 20.39 30.11
N GLU A 565 -35.11 19.43 29.61
CA GLU A 565 -36.55 19.29 29.95
C GLU A 565 -36.96 17.91 30.51
N MET A 566 -36.01 17.07 30.99
CA MET A 566 -36.36 15.77 31.60
C MET A 566 -35.65 15.47 32.93
N THR A 567 -35.40 16.50 33.74
CA THR A 567 -35.09 16.33 35.17
C THR A 567 -35.68 17.51 35.95
N GLU A 568 -37.00 17.51 36.12
CA GLU A 568 -37.74 18.13 37.24
C GLU A 568 -39.24 17.97 36.94
N THR A 569 -39.84 16.86 37.37
CA THR A 569 -41.17 16.79 38.00
C THR A 569 -41.51 15.32 38.32
N ASP A 570 -41.91 15.14 39.58
CA ASP A 570 -42.38 13.96 40.32
C ASP A 570 -41.36 12.91 40.81
#